data_AF-A0A4R4DFS4-F1
#
_entry.id   AF-A0A4R4DFS4-F1
#
_cell.length_a   1.000
_cell.length_b   1.000
_cell.length_c   1.000
_cell.angle_alpha   90.00
_cell.angle_beta   90.00
_cell.angle_gamma   90.00
#
_symmetry.space_group_name_H-M   'P 1'
#
loop_
_entity.id
_entity.type
_entity.pdbx_description
1 polymer ?
#
loop_
_entity_poly.entity_id
_entity_poly.type
_entity_poly.pdbx_seq_one_letter_code
_entity_poly.pdbx_strand_id
1 'polypeptide(L)'
;MQVYIAALIILSLAGVIEARCSTPGLRPEAAVADRVFHFFGRAAFGFWLLLLAWGVWRLHWSQPVAGLILSLGANALLVRGGARPYWPGLSMGLALVGLFLATVVFNT
;
A
#
# COMPACT_ATOMS: atom_id res chain seq x y z
N MET A 1 13.36 -12.22 1.17
CA MET A 1 13.32 -11.63 -0.19
C MET A 1 11.91 -11.57 -0.77
N GLN A 2 11.19 -12.68 -0.94
CA GLN A 2 9.81 -12.64 -1.49
C GLN A 2 8.85 -11.78 -0.65
N VAL A 3 8.98 -11.84 0.68
CA VAL A 3 8.17 -11.06 1.63
C VAL A 3 8.35 -9.54 1.46
N TYR A 4 9.57 -9.07 1.13
CA TYR A 4 9.86 -7.65 0.89
C TYR A 4 9.07 -7.11 -0.31
N ILE A 5 9.13 -7.83 -1.44
CA ILE A 5 8.41 -7.43 -2.66
C ILE A 5 6.90 -7.49 -2.44
N ALA A 6 6.41 -8.53 -1.76
CA ALA A 6 4.99 -8.64 -1.43
C ALA A 6 4.51 -7.48 -0.54
N ALA A 7 5.28 -7.13 0.50
CA ALA A 7 4.99 -5.99 1.37
C ALA A 7 4.91 -4.67 0.57
N LEU A 8 5.87 -4.43 -0.33
CA LEU A 8 5.86 -3.25 -1.19
C LEU A 8 4.60 -3.18 -2.06
N ILE A 9 4.26 -4.25 -2.76
CA ILE A 9 3.08 -4.26 -3.64
C ILE A 9 1.81 -3.97 -2.83
N ILE A 10 1.63 -4.65 -1.69
CA ILE A 10 0.44 -4.53 -0.86
C ILE A 10 0.29 -3.12 -0.27
N LEU A 11 1.37 -2.56 0.28
CA LEU A 11 1.37 -1.20 0.82
C LEU A 11 1.11 -0.14 -0.26
N SER A 12 1.68 -0.34 -1.45
CA SER A 12 1.47 0.55 -2.59
C SER A 12 0.01 0.56 -3.03
N LEU A 13 -0.59 -0.63 -3.17
CA LEU A 13 -2.01 -0.76 -3.53
C LEU A 13 -2.91 -0.09 -2.49
N ALA A 14 -2.66 -0.30 -1.20
CA ALA A 14 -3.45 0.33 -0.13
C ALA A 14 -3.44 1.87 -0.23
N GLY A 15 -2.25 2.46 -0.44
CA GLY A 15 -2.10 3.92 -0.60
C GLY A 15 -2.74 4.45 -1.89
N VAL A 16 -2.63 3.73 -3.01
CA VAL A 16 -3.29 4.12 -4.27
C VAL A 16 -4.81 4.05 -4.17
N ILE A 17 -5.35 3.01 -3.54
CA ILE A 17 -6.80 2.92 -3.31
C ILE A 17 -7.28 4.12 -2.49
N GLU A 18 -6.56 4.49 -1.42
CA GLU A 18 -6.92 5.65 -0.61
C GLU A 18 -6.93 6.94 -1.41
N ALA A 19 -5.87 7.21 -2.19
CA ALA A 19 -5.80 8.39 -3.03
C ALA A 19 -6.96 8.49 -4.03
N ARG A 20 -7.42 7.36 -4.57
CA ARG A 20 -8.50 7.28 -5.57
C ARG A 20 -9.91 7.35 -4.98
N CYS A 21 -10.08 6.98 -3.71
CA CYS A 21 -11.36 7.01 -2.99
C CYS A 21 -11.57 8.28 -2.15
N SER A 22 -10.71 9.30 -2.34
CA SER A 22 -10.85 10.62 -1.69
C SER A 22 -12.08 11.43 -2.15
N THR A 23 -12.80 10.97 -3.18
CA THR A 23 -14.07 11.56 -3.64
C THR A 23 -15.24 11.23 -2.72
N PRO A 24 -16.13 12.19 -2.39
CA PRO A 24 -17.20 12.01 -1.39
C PRO A 24 -18.10 10.78 -1.57
N GLY A 25 -18.36 10.35 -2.81
CA GLY A 25 -19.25 9.21 -3.11
C GLY A 25 -18.65 7.82 -2.85
N LEU A 26 -17.36 7.72 -2.54
CA LEU A 26 -16.66 6.45 -2.25
C LEU A 26 -16.12 6.40 -0.82
N ARG A 27 -16.44 7.40 0.01
CA ARG A 27 -15.94 7.50 1.38
C ARG A 27 -16.82 6.68 2.33
N PRO A 28 -16.24 6.13 3.42
CA PRO A 28 -17.04 5.55 4.48
C PRO A 28 -18.03 6.59 5.06
N GLU A 29 -19.29 6.20 5.25
CA GLU A 29 -20.34 7.10 5.78
C GLU A 29 -20.07 7.50 7.25
N ALA A 30 -19.47 6.60 8.03
CA ALA A 30 -19.11 6.87 9.40
C ALA A 30 -17.84 7.74 9.49
N ALA A 31 -17.94 8.89 10.16
CA ALA A 31 -16.83 9.84 10.30
C ALA A 31 -15.55 9.25 10.93
N VAL A 32 -15.69 8.25 11.81
CA VAL A 32 -14.54 7.53 12.39
C VAL A 32 -13.88 6.64 11.34
N ALA A 33 -14.67 5.89 10.57
CA ALA A 33 -14.15 5.01 9.52
C ALA A 33 -13.45 5.81 8.41
N ASP A 34 -13.94 7.01 8.07
CA ASP A 34 -13.31 7.91 7.12
C ASP A 34 -11.92 8.37 7.60
N ARG A 35 -11.78 8.79 8.87
CA ARG A 35 -10.46 9.14 9.44
C ARG A 35 -9.52 7.96 9.46
N VAL A 36 -10.00 6.80 9.88
CA VAL A 36 -9.22 5.56 9.98
C VAL A 36 -8.73 5.16 8.58
N PHE A 37 -9.59 5.22 7.58
CA PHE A 37 -9.26 4.96 6.19
C PHE A 37 -8.12 5.87 5.67
N HIS A 38 -8.25 7.18 5.84
CA HIS A 38 -7.21 8.13 5.44
C HIS A 38 -5.90 7.91 6.22
N PHE A 39 -5.98 7.61 7.52
CA PHE A 39 -4.80 7.31 8.32
C PHE A 39 -4.07 6.07 7.81
N PHE A 40 -4.79 4.96 7.59
CA PHE A 40 -4.20 3.71 7.10
C PHE A 40 -3.62 3.85 5.69
N GLY A 41 -4.31 4.54 4.77
CA GLY A 41 -3.78 4.76 3.42
C GLY A 41 -2.50 5.61 3.41
N ARG A 42 -2.48 6.71 4.18
CA ARG A 42 -1.28 7.55 4.32
C ARG A 42 -0.13 6.83 5.02
N ALA A 43 -0.43 6.06 6.06
CA ALA A 43 0.55 5.22 6.74
C ALA A 43 1.11 4.14 5.79
N ALA A 44 0.26 3.49 5.00
CA ALA A 44 0.69 2.48 4.04
C ALA A 44 1.64 3.07 2.99
N PHE A 45 1.31 4.25 2.45
CA PHE A 45 2.21 4.96 1.53
C PHE A 45 3.54 5.36 2.19
N GLY A 46 3.50 5.87 3.42
CA GLY A 46 4.71 6.21 4.17
C GLY A 46 5.61 5.00 4.41
N PHE A 47 5.05 3.86 4.80
CA PHE A 47 5.80 2.61 5.00
C PHE A 47 6.30 2.00 3.71
N TRP A 48 5.59 2.18 2.59
CA TRP A 48 6.08 1.79 1.27
C TRP A 48 7.37 2.54 0.90
N LEU A 49 7.40 3.86 1.10
CA LEU A 49 8.61 4.67 0.89
C LEU A 49 9.74 4.25 1.84
N LEU A 50 9.41 4.01 3.11
CA LEU A 50 10.39 3.56 4.11
C LEU A 50 11.01 2.22 3.72
N LEU A 51 10.20 1.25 3.28
CA LEU A 51 10.70 -0.05 2.82
C LEU A 51 11.58 0.09 1.58
N LEU A 52 11.22 0.94 0.62
CA LEU A 52 12.08 1.20 -0.54
C LEU A 52 13.45 1.75 -0.12
N ALA A 53 13.47 2.76 0.76
CA ALA A 53 14.72 3.34 1.26
C ALA A 53 15.55 2.31 2.04
N TRP A 54 14.91 1.52 2.90
CA TRP A 54 15.54 0.44 3.63
C TRP A 54 16.13 -0.63 2.68
N GLY A 55 15.38 -1.00 1.64
CA GLY A 55 15.82 -1.97 0.64
C GLY A 55 17.02 -1.49 -0.18
N VAL A 56 17.07 -0.20 -0.53
CA VAL A 56 18.25 0.42 -1.17
C VAL A 56 19.48 0.35 -0.26
N TRP A 57 19.30 0.51 1.05
CA TRP A 57 20.42 0.42 2.01
C TRP A 57 20.90 -1.01 2.21
N ARG A 58 19.97 -1.97 2.39
CA ARG A 58 20.28 -3.31 2.94
C ARG A 58 20.33 -4.43 1.90
N LEU A 59 19.73 -4.25 0.73
CA LEU A 59 19.60 -5.30 -0.28
C LEU A 59 20.37 -4.94 -1.55
N HIS A 60 20.62 -5.95 -2.39
CA HIS A 60 21.13 -5.71 -3.74
C HIS A 60 20.14 -4.82 -4.52
N TRP A 61 20.65 -3.82 -5.25
CA TRP A 61 19.86 -2.76 -5.90
C TRP A 61 18.74 -3.27 -6.82
N SER A 62 18.89 -4.47 -7.40
CA SER A 62 17.85 -5.09 -8.24
C SER A 62 16.54 -5.36 -7.48
N GLN A 63 16.60 -5.59 -6.17
CA GLN A 63 15.44 -5.88 -5.32
C GLN A 63 14.50 -4.66 -5.14
N PRO A 64 14.97 -3.49 -4.65
CA PRO A 64 14.12 -2.30 -4.54
C PRO A 64 13.63 -1.82 -5.91
N VAL A 65 14.44 -1.93 -6.97
CA VAL A 65 14.01 -1.58 -8.33
C VAL A 65 12.89 -2.51 -8.81
N ALA A 66 13.02 -3.83 -8.63
CA ALA A 66 11.96 -4.77 -8.97
C ALA A 66 10.69 -4.52 -8.15
N GLY A 67 10.82 -4.28 -6.84
CA GLY A 67 9.70 -3.96 -5.96
C GLY A 67 8.97 -2.68 -6.37
N LEU A 68 9.70 -1.64 -6.77
CA LEU A 68 9.13 -0.40 -7.32
C LEU A 68 8.36 -0.67 -8.62
N ILE A 69 9.00 -1.33 -9.60
CA ILE A 69 8.37 -1.61 -10.90
C ILE A 69 7.11 -2.48 -10.73
N LEU A 70 7.18 -3.53 -9.91
CA LEU A 70 6.03 -4.40 -9.66
C LEU A 70 4.90 -3.67 -8.91
N SER A 71 5.23 -2.78 -7.97
CA SER A 71 4.24 -1.94 -7.29
C SER A 71 3.52 -1.03 -8.30
N LEU A 72 4.28 -0.34 -9.16
CA LEU A 72 3.71 0.53 -10.20
C LEU A 72 2.87 -0.26 -11.20
N GLY A 73 3.32 -1.45 -11.61
CA GLY A 73 2.56 -2.35 -12.47
C GLY A 73 1.25 -2.79 -11.84
N ALA A 74 1.27 -3.23 -10.57
CA ALA A 74 0.07 -3.61 -9.83
C ALA A 74 -0.91 -2.43 -9.70
N ASN A 75 -0.40 -1.23 -9.41
CA ASN A 75 -1.21 -0.01 -9.35
C ASN A 75 -1.84 0.34 -10.71
N ALA A 76 -1.09 0.19 -11.81
CA ALA A 76 -1.62 0.43 -13.15
C ALA A 76 -2.76 -0.54 -13.49
N LEU A 77 -2.64 -1.82 -13.12
CA LEU A 77 -3.71 -2.81 -13.28
C LEU A 77 -4.93 -2.47 -12.41
N LEU A 78 -4.72 -2.09 -11.16
CA LEU A 78 -5.78 -1.67 -10.24
C LEU A 78 -6.54 -0.45 -10.78
N VAL A 79 -5.82 0.59 -11.22
CA VAL A 79 -6.42 1.83 -11.74
C VAL A 79 -7.23 1.58 -13.01
N ARG A 80 -6.77 0.67 -13.89
CA ARG A 80 -7.54 0.23 -15.07
C ARG A 80 -8.85 -0.45 -14.71
N GLY A 81 -8.93 -1.10 -13.55
CA GLY A 81 -10.13 -1.80 -13.09
C GLY A 81 -11.29 -0.89 -12.64
N GLY A 82 -11.03 0.41 -12.47
CA GLY A 82 -12.02 1.40 -12.02
C GLY A 82 -12.37 1.29 -10.53
N ALA A 83 -12.83 2.39 -9.95
CA ALA A 83 -13.15 2.45 -8.53
C ALA A 83 -14.37 1.57 -8.17
N ARG A 84 -14.33 0.92 -7.00
CA ARG A 84 -15.43 0.06 -6.51
C ARG A 84 -15.88 0.48 -5.11
N PRO A 85 -17.15 0.26 -4.74
CA PRO A 85 -17.67 0.63 -3.41
C PRO A 85 -16.96 -0.03 -2.23
N TYR A 86 -16.41 -1.23 -2.40
CA TYR A 86 -15.70 -1.97 -1.34
C TYR A 86 -14.23 -1.55 -1.15
N TRP A 87 -13.73 -0.61 -1.96
CA TRP A 87 -12.33 -0.17 -1.93
C TRP A 87 -11.85 0.39 -0.58
N PRO A 88 -12.64 1.17 0.18
CA PRO A 88 -12.19 1.66 1.48
C PRO A 88 -11.88 0.52 2.45
N GLY A 89 -12.75 -0.49 2.52
CA GLY A 89 -12.52 -1.68 3.33
C GLY A 89 -11.30 -2.48 2.86
N LEU A 90 -11.14 -2.64 1.55
CA LEU A 90 -9.99 -3.33 0.96
C LEU A 90 -8.68 -2.61 1.26
N SER A 91 -8.63 -1.28 1.14
CA SER A 91 -7.46 -0.47 1.45
C SER A 91 -7.03 -0.62 2.91
N MET A 92 -7.96 -0.55 3.86
CA MET A 92 -7.66 -0.76 5.28
C MET A 92 -7.11 -2.17 5.54
N GLY A 93 -7.72 -3.19 4.93
CA GLY A 93 -7.24 -4.58 5.04
C GLY A 93 -5.83 -4.76 4.46
N LEU A 94 -5.60 -4.23 3.25
CA LEU A 94 -4.28 -4.26 2.61
C LEU A 94 -3.24 -3.46 3.41
N ALA A 95 -3.62 -2.32 3.99
CA ALA A 95 -2.72 -1.54 4.83
C ALA A 95 -2.29 -2.33 6.07
N LEU A 96 -3.23 -2.99 6.76
CA LEU A 96 -2.92 -3.83 7.91
C LEU A 96 -1.98 -4.98 7.55
N VAL A 97 -2.29 -5.72 6.48
CA VAL A 97 -1.45 -6.83 6.00
C VAL A 97 -0.07 -6.30 5.58
N GLY A 98 -0.02 -5.21 4.82
CA GLY A 98 1.21 -4.60 4.36
C GLY A 98 2.11 -4.13 5.50
N LEU A 99 1.53 -3.48 6.52
CA LEU A 99 2.25 -3.05 7.71
C LEU A 99 2.78 -4.24 8.50
N PHE A 100 1.97 -5.29 8.67
CA PHE A 100 2.43 -6.53 9.30
C PHE A 100 3.61 -7.13 8.53
N LEU A 101 3.52 -7.26 7.22
CA LEU A 101 4.64 -7.77 6.41
C LEU A 101 5.88 -6.87 6.49
N ALA A 102 5.70 -5.54 6.57
CA ALA A 102 6.82 -4.62 6.80
C ALA A 102 7.53 -4.93 8.12
N THR A 103 6.79 -5.20 9.21
CA THR A 103 7.42 -5.62 10.47
C THR A 103 8.18 -6.94 10.34
N VAL A 104 7.66 -7.90 9.57
CA VAL A 104 8.38 -9.16 9.31
C VAL A 104 9.69 -8.89 8.56
N VAL A 105 9.67 -8.03 7.54
CA VAL A 105 10.86 -7.67 6.77
C VAL A 105 11.93 -6.98 7.63
N PHE A 106 11.55 -6.08 8.54
CA PHE A 106 12.52 -5.39 9.39
C PHE A 106 13.17 -6.30 10.43
N ASN A 107 12.54 -7.42 10.77
CA ASN A 107 13.06 -8.41 11.73
C ASN A 107 13.86 -9.55 11.06
N THR A 108 14.01 -9.53 9.73
CA THR A 108 14.85 -10.47 8.97
C THR A 108 16.14 -9.81 8.50
#